data_AF-A0A920RID8-F1
#
_entry.id   AF-A0A920RID8-F1
#
_cell.length_a   1.000
_cell.length_b   1.000
_cell.length_c   1.000
_cell.angle_alpha   90.00
_cell.angle_beta   90.00
_cell.angle_gamma   90.00
#
_symmetry.space_group_name_H-M   'P 1'
#
loop_
_entity.id
_entity.type
_entity.pdbx_description
1 polymer ?
#
loop_
_entity_poly.entity_id
_entity_poly.type
_entity_poly.pdbx_seq_one_letter_code
_entity_poly.pdbx_strand_id
1 'polypeptide(L)'
;MRPYFYENQIVGYGWTFLHSADVGGKVPRSVSPTNTEAFQEGLLIPPMKIVQAGEFNPDLLQIFRHNVRTPDLNIGDIKAMLAALEVGQRRVTEMIDQYGHDCFLTMRAAFIDYGRLKAREAFRQIPNGEYDFWDYLDDDSFTQIPVRIRLRMSVDDGLIHLDYEEQMHRP
;
A
#
# COMPACT_ATOMS: atom_id res chain seq x y z
N MET A 1 -7.97 -6.13 -1.95
CA MET A 1 -8.00 -5.99 -3.42
C MET A 1 -9.15 -6.82 -3.98
N ARG A 2 -9.86 -6.32 -4.99
CA ARG A 2 -10.96 -7.02 -5.67
C ARG A 2 -10.88 -6.81 -7.18
N PRO A 3 -10.94 -7.88 -8.00
CA PRO A 3 -11.13 -7.71 -9.44
C PRO A 3 -12.51 -7.11 -9.74
N TYR A 4 -12.54 -6.08 -10.59
CA TYR A 4 -13.78 -5.49 -11.10
C TYR A 4 -14.11 -6.11 -12.44
N PHE A 5 -15.33 -6.63 -12.56
CA PHE A 5 -15.81 -7.30 -13.74
C PHE A 5 -16.83 -6.45 -14.50
N TYR A 6 -16.76 -6.50 -15.82
CA TYR A 6 -17.78 -6.04 -16.75
C TYR A 6 -17.96 -7.12 -17.82
N GLU A 7 -19.19 -7.58 -18.07
CA GLU A 7 -19.48 -8.67 -19.04
C GLU A 7 -18.55 -9.90 -18.93
N ASN A 8 -18.30 -10.36 -17.69
CA ASN A 8 -17.38 -11.46 -17.35
C ASN A 8 -15.88 -11.23 -17.66
N GLN A 9 -15.49 -10.01 -18.00
CA GLN A 9 -14.09 -9.61 -18.20
C GLN A 9 -13.58 -8.74 -17.06
N ILE A 10 -12.31 -8.92 -16.66
CA ILE A 10 -11.68 -8.06 -15.67
C ILE A 10 -11.29 -6.74 -16.36
N VAL A 11 -11.90 -5.65 -15.91
CA VAL A 11 -11.62 -4.29 -16.43
C VAL A 11 -10.67 -3.50 -15.53
N GLY A 12 -10.43 -3.98 -14.30
CA GLY A 12 -9.51 -3.37 -13.36
C GLY A 12 -9.53 -4.04 -11.98
N TYR A 13 -8.83 -3.43 -11.04
CA TYR A 13 -8.78 -3.90 -9.66
C TYR A 13 -9.06 -2.73 -8.71
N GLY A 14 -9.99 -2.93 -7.79
CA GLY A 14 -10.15 -2.05 -6.62
C GLY A 14 -9.16 -2.43 -5.54
N TRP A 15 -8.60 -1.42 -4.86
CA TRP A 15 -7.75 -1.61 -3.70
C TRP A 15 -8.18 -0.68 -2.57
N THR A 16 -8.13 -1.20 -1.36
CA THR A 16 -8.44 -0.48 -0.12
C THR A 16 -7.41 -0.90 0.92
N PHE A 17 -7.12 0.02 1.82
CA PHE A 17 -6.20 -0.18 2.93
C PHE A 17 -6.76 0.49 4.18
N LEU A 18 -6.51 -0.13 5.33
CA LEU A 18 -6.74 0.45 6.63
C LEU A 18 -5.67 -0.03 7.60
N HIS A 19 -5.53 0.74 8.67
CA HIS A 19 -4.65 0.40 9.77
C HIS A 19 -5.46 -0.25 10.89
N SER A 20 -5.22 -1.53 11.14
CA SER A 20 -5.84 -2.25 12.27
C SER A 20 -5.22 -1.80 13.60
N ALA A 21 -6.02 -1.73 14.67
CA ALA A 21 -5.53 -1.31 15.99
C ALA A 21 -4.58 -2.34 16.65
N ASP A 22 -4.85 -3.63 16.43
CA ASP A 22 -4.06 -4.77 16.91
C ASP A 22 -3.99 -5.83 15.80
N VAL A 23 -2.87 -6.52 15.71
CA VAL A 23 -2.60 -7.55 14.67
C VAL A 23 -2.15 -8.88 15.27
N GLY A 24 -2.27 -9.05 16.59
CA GLY A 24 -1.85 -10.29 17.26
C GLY A 24 -0.36 -10.40 17.58
N GLY A 25 0.39 -9.30 17.50
CA GLY A 25 1.82 -9.29 17.81
C GLY A 25 2.14 -9.36 19.31
N LYS A 26 3.43 -9.26 19.62
CA LYS A 26 4.00 -9.29 20.98
C LYS A 26 3.32 -8.32 21.95
N VAL A 27 2.88 -7.17 21.46
CA VAL A 27 2.21 -6.11 22.24
C VAL A 27 0.78 -5.90 21.74
N PRO A 28 -0.14 -5.33 22.56
CA PRO A 28 -1.52 -5.04 22.15
C PRO A 28 -1.62 -3.80 21.23
N ARG A 29 -0.87 -3.81 20.11
CA ARG A 29 -0.79 -2.75 19.09
C ARG A 29 -0.43 -3.36 17.73
N SER A 30 -0.56 -2.58 16.67
CA SER A 30 -0.14 -2.93 15.31
C SER A 30 1.37 -2.88 15.07
N VAL A 31 2.10 -2.05 15.81
CA VAL A 31 3.55 -1.84 15.66
C VAL A 31 4.24 -1.76 17.03
N SER A 32 5.43 -2.33 17.14
CA SER A 32 6.30 -2.24 18.30
C SER A 32 7.75 -2.01 17.86
N PRO A 33 8.42 -0.96 18.36
CA PRO A 33 9.83 -0.71 18.04
C PRO A 33 10.78 -1.72 18.68
N THR A 34 10.29 -2.52 19.63
CA THR A 34 11.10 -3.52 20.37
C THR A 34 10.99 -4.94 19.78
N ASN A 35 10.41 -5.07 18.59
CA ASN A 35 10.32 -6.35 17.90
C ASN A 35 11.64 -6.67 17.22
N THR A 36 12.23 -7.83 17.53
CA THR A 36 13.54 -8.24 16.99
C THR A 36 13.44 -9.18 15.80
N GLU A 37 12.26 -9.73 15.55
CA GLU A 37 11.99 -10.69 14.48
C GLU A 37 10.56 -10.52 13.97
N ALA A 38 10.32 -10.85 12.70
CA ALA A 38 9.02 -10.71 12.07
C ALA A 38 7.91 -11.52 12.78
N PHE A 39 8.24 -12.62 13.44
CA PHE A 39 7.27 -13.44 14.18
C PHE A 39 6.65 -12.71 15.39
N GLN A 40 7.27 -11.62 15.85
CA GLN A 40 6.74 -10.78 16.93
C GLN A 40 5.74 -9.72 16.41
N GLU A 41 5.62 -9.56 15.09
CA GLU A 41 4.74 -8.57 14.44
C GLU A 41 3.30 -9.05 14.27
N GLY A 42 2.98 -10.26 14.72
CA GLY A 42 1.63 -10.82 14.69
C GLY A 42 1.36 -11.64 13.44
N LEU A 43 0.14 -11.57 12.92
CA LEU A 43 -0.29 -12.39 11.78
C LEU A 43 0.38 -11.95 10.47
N LEU A 44 1.30 -12.78 9.96
CA LEU A 44 1.89 -12.65 8.64
C LEU A 44 1.05 -13.42 7.60
N ILE A 45 0.07 -12.74 7.00
CA ILE A 45 -0.87 -13.36 6.05
C ILE A 45 -0.35 -13.19 4.62
N PRO A 46 -0.01 -14.28 3.89
CA PRO A 46 0.36 -14.19 2.49
C PRO A 46 -0.84 -13.77 1.62
N PRO A 47 -0.64 -13.41 0.34
CA PRO A 47 -1.75 -13.11 -0.56
C PRO A 47 -2.77 -14.26 -0.63
N MET A 48 -3.93 -14.05 -0.02
CA MET A 48 -4.99 -15.04 0.13
C MET A 48 -6.36 -14.43 -0.14
N LYS A 49 -7.33 -15.27 -0.53
CA LYS A 49 -8.74 -14.85 -0.69
C LYS A 49 -9.45 -14.90 0.67
N ILE A 50 -9.80 -13.74 1.20
CA ILE A 50 -10.67 -13.62 2.37
C ILE A 50 -12.15 -13.80 2.04
N VAL A 51 -12.53 -13.59 0.78
CA VAL A 51 -13.87 -13.79 0.24
C VAL A 51 -13.74 -14.58 -1.06
N GLN A 52 -14.57 -15.62 -1.23
CA GLN A 52 -14.66 -16.44 -2.43
C GLN A 52 -16.12 -16.69 -2.76
N ALA A 53 -16.52 -16.41 -4.02
CA ALA A 53 -17.92 -16.52 -4.46
C ALA A 53 -18.92 -15.73 -3.59
N GLY A 54 -18.51 -14.56 -3.08
CA GLY A 54 -19.34 -13.70 -2.23
C GLY A 54 -19.30 -14.06 -0.74
N GLU A 55 -18.78 -15.24 -0.39
CA GLU A 55 -18.74 -15.74 0.98
C GLU A 55 -17.37 -15.56 1.61
N PHE A 56 -17.33 -15.21 2.89
CA PHE A 56 -16.08 -15.15 3.64
C PHE A 56 -15.46 -16.55 3.78
N ASN A 57 -14.13 -16.60 3.75
CA ASN A 57 -13.39 -17.81 4.11
C ASN A 57 -13.49 -18.01 5.64
N PRO A 58 -14.25 -19.03 6.12
CA PRO A 58 -14.49 -19.21 7.54
C PRO A 58 -13.21 -19.60 8.29
N ASP A 59 -12.34 -20.38 7.66
CA ASP A 59 -11.09 -20.86 8.27
C ASP A 59 -10.12 -19.69 8.49
N LEU A 60 -9.97 -18.82 7.49
CA LEU A 60 -9.12 -17.63 7.62
C LEU A 60 -9.66 -16.67 8.68
N LEU A 61 -10.98 -16.47 8.73
CA LEU A 61 -11.61 -15.67 9.77
C LEU A 61 -11.42 -16.29 11.16
N GLN A 62 -11.51 -17.62 11.28
CA GLN A 62 -11.30 -18.31 12.55
C GLN A 62 -9.86 -18.16 13.03
N ILE A 63 -8.88 -18.39 12.16
CA ILE A 63 -7.45 -18.16 12.46
C ILE A 63 -7.25 -16.71 12.91
N PHE A 64 -7.78 -15.75 12.15
CA PHE A 64 -7.65 -14.33 12.49
C PHE A 64 -8.26 -13.99 13.86
N ARG A 65 -9.48 -14.46 14.13
CA ARG A 65 -10.19 -14.22 15.39
C ARG A 65 -9.45 -14.72 16.62
N HIS A 66 -8.75 -15.85 16.51
CA HIS A 66 -8.04 -16.45 17.64
C HIS A 66 -6.67 -15.84 17.90
N ASN A 67 -6.11 -15.11 16.93
CA ASN A 67 -4.76 -14.57 17.02
C ASN A 67 -4.74 -13.05 17.27
N VAL A 68 -5.88 -12.37 17.23
CA VAL A 68 -5.98 -10.91 17.38
C VAL A 68 -6.81 -10.57 18.62
N ARG A 69 -6.40 -9.52 19.34
CA ARG A 69 -7.06 -9.11 20.60
C ARG A 69 -8.37 -8.35 20.38
N THR A 70 -8.49 -7.64 19.26
CA THR A 70 -9.69 -6.86 18.87
C THR A 70 -10.32 -7.37 17.56
N PRO A 71 -10.72 -8.65 17.49
CA PRO A 71 -11.09 -9.26 16.22
C PRO A 71 -12.37 -8.68 15.62
N ASP A 72 -13.34 -8.29 16.44
CA ASP A 72 -14.61 -7.75 15.94
C ASP A 72 -14.45 -6.35 15.33
N LEU A 73 -13.56 -5.52 15.90
CA LEU A 73 -13.19 -4.22 15.32
C LEU A 73 -12.58 -4.43 13.93
N ASN A 74 -11.54 -5.26 13.86
CA ASN A 74 -10.83 -5.51 12.61
C ASN A 74 -11.72 -6.19 11.54
N ILE A 75 -12.68 -7.02 11.94
CA ILE A 75 -13.66 -7.61 11.00
C ILE A 75 -14.66 -6.56 10.52
N GLY A 76 -15.08 -5.62 11.38
CA GLY A 76 -15.87 -4.46 10.97
C GLY A 76 -15.14 -3.63 9.91
N ASP A 77 -13.87 -3.36 10.14
CA ASP A 77 -12.95 -2.70 9.22
C ASP A 77 -12.83 -3.43 7.87
N ILE A 78 -12.62 -4.75 7.88
CA ILE A 78 -12.60 -5.57 6.67
C ILE A 78 -13.92 -5.48 5.90
N LYS A 79 -15.06 -5.53 6.59
CA LYS A 79 -16.38 -5.38 5.96
C LYS A 79 -16.55 -3.99 5.34
N ALA A 80 -16.08 -2.94 6.01
CA ALA A 80 -16.11 -1.57 5.48
C ALA A 80 -15.25 -1.45 4.20
N MET A 81 -14.06 -2.05 4.18
CA MET A 81 -13.24 -2.13 2.97
C MET A 81 -13.95 -2.85 1.81
N LEU A 82 -14.57 -4.00 2.08
CA LEU A 82 -15.30 -4.75 1.06
C LEU A 82 -16.48 -3.97 0.50
N ALA A 83 -17.21 -3.24 1.36
CA ALA A 83 -18.29 -2.36 0.94
C ALA A 83 -17.79 -1.21 0.06
N ALA A 84 -16.67 -0.59 0.42
CA ALA A 84 -16.02 0.44 -0.42
C ALA A 84 -15.61 -0.13 -1.80
N LEU A 85 -15.06 -1.35 -1.82
CA LEU A 85 -14.70 -2.03 -3.07
C LEU A 85 -15.92 -2.35 -3.94
N GLU A 86 -17.06 -2.73 -3.35
CA GLU A 86 -18.33 -2.94 -4.06
C GLU A 86 -18.82 -1.63 -4.70
N VAL A 87 -18.81 -0.52 -3.95
CA VAL A 87 -19.16 0.80 -4.48
C VAL A 87 -18.25 1.18 -5.65
N GLY A 88 -16.94 0.94 -5.51
CA GLY A 88 -15.99 1.19 -6.59
C GLY A 88 -16.27 0.36 -7.86
N GLN A 89 -16.63 -0.92 -7.72
CA GLN A 89 -17.03 -1.75 -8.86
C GLN A 89 -18.25 -1.16 -9.57
N ARG A 90 -19.30 -0.81 -8.80
CA ARG A 90 -20.51 -0.20 -9.35
C ARG A 90 -20.21 1.09 -10.11
N ARG A 91 -19.36 1.98 -9.56
CA ARG A 91 -18.97 3.23 -10.24
C ARG A 91 -18.22 2.97 -11.54
N VAL A 92 -17.33 1.99 -11.56
CA VAL A 92 -16.62 1.60 -12.79
C VAL A 92 -17.59 1.06 -13.83
N THR A 93 -18.54 0.21 -13.44
CA THR A 93 -19.61 -0.28 -14.33
C THR A 93 -20.44 0.86 -14.89
N GLU A 94 -20.90 1.79 -14.04
CA GLU A 94 -21.66 2.99 -14.47
C GLU A 94 -20.86 3.84 -15.49
N MET A 95 -19.55 4.01 -15.30
CA MET A 95 -18.70 4.73 -16.27
C MET A 95 -18.58 3.97 -17.59
N ILE A 96 -18.44 2.66 -17.56
CA ILE A 96 -18.37 1.84 -18.78
C ILE A 96 -19.69 1.88 -19.53
N ASP A 97 -20.83 1.79 -18.83
CA ASP A 97 -22.16 1.89 -19.45
C ASP A 97 -22.39 3.26 -20.11
N GLN A 98 -21.87 4.33 -19.49
CA GLN A 98 -22.04 5.68 -20.00
C GLN A 98 -21.13 6.00 -21.20
N TYR A 99 -19.86 5.58 -21.16
CA TYR A 99 -18.84 6.01 -22.13
C TYR A 99 -18.37 4.91 -23.08
N GLY A 100 -18.74 3.66 -22.82
CA GLY A 100 -18.31 2.48 -23.56
C GLY A 100 -17.01 1.88 -23.01
N HIS A 101 -16.88 0.56 -23.15
CA HIS A 101 -15.75 -0.23 -22.67
C HIS A 101 -14.40 0.24 -23.23
N ASP A 102 -14.30 0.44 -24.54
CA ASP A 102 -13.04 0.82 -25.20
C ASP A 102 -12.59 2.24 -24.79
N CYS A 103 -13.55 3.14 -24.58
CA CYS A 103 -13.29 4.48 -24.08
C CYS A 103 -12.72 4.43 -22.66
N PHE A 104 -13.32 3.63 -21.77
CA PHE A 104 -12.85 3.45 -20.40
C PHE A 104 -11.41 2.91 -20.36
N LEU A 105 -11.09 1.89 -21.15
CA LEU A 105 -9.74 1.34 -21.22
C LEU A 105 -8.71 2.35 -21.75
N THR A 106 -9.08 3.11 -22.77
CA THR A 106 -8.23 4.18 -23.33
C THR A 106 -7.99 5.28 -22.30
N MET A 107 -9.04 5.74 -21.62
CA MET A 107 -8.96 6.78 -20.60
C MET A 107 -8.07 6.38 -19.43
N ARG A 108 -8.10 5.10 -19.01
CA ARG A 108 -7.23 4.61 -17.94
C ARG A 108 -5.74 4.80 -18.27
N ALA A 109 -5.32 4.41 -19.48
CA ALA A 109 -3.94 4.59 -19.92
C ALA A 109 -3.58 6.08 -20.00
N ALA A 110 -4.45 6.88 -20.64
CA ALA A 110 -4.26 8.31 -20.78
C ALA A 110 -4.17 9.03 -19.41
N PHE A 111 -4.92 8.59 -18.41
CA PHE A 111 -4.89 9.17 -17.06
C PHE A 111 -3.54 8.92 -16.36
N ILE A 112 -2.98 7.72 -16.49
CA ILE A 112 -1.65 7.39 -15.95
C ILE A 112 -0.58 8.24 -16.66
N ASP A 113 -0.66 8.36 -17.99
CA ASP A 113 0.29 9.16 -18.77
C ASP A 113 0.19 10.65 -18.44
N TYR A 114 -1.02 11.16 -18.25
CA TYR A 114 -1.26 12.53 -17.81
C TYR A 114 -0.68 12.79 -16.41
N GLY A 115 -0.87 11.86 -15.47
CA GLY A 115 -0.25 11.93 -14.14
C GLY A 115 1.27 11.96 -14.21
N ARG A 116 1.88 11.13 -15.07
CA ARG A 116 3.33 11.12 -15.32
C ARG A 116 3.81 12.46 -15.87
N LEU A 117 3.10 13.03 -16.84
CA LEU A 117 3.42 14.33 -17.41
C LEU A 117 3.38 15.43 -16.34
N LYS A 118 2.31 15.47 -15.54
CA LYS A 118 2.14 16.47 -14.48
C LYS A 118 3.19 16.36 -13.39
N ALA A 119 3.53 15.15 -12.98
CA ALA A 119 4.63 14.91 -12.04
C ALA A 119 5.97 15.41 -12.62
N ARG A 120 6.28 15.07 -13.87
CA ARG A 120 7.51 15.52 -14.53
C ARG A 120 7.58 17.04 -14.69
N GLU A 121 6.47 17.69 -15.04
CA GLU A 121 6.37 19.16 -15.10
C GLU A 121 6.65 19.80 -13.74
N ALA A 122 6.13 19.24 -12.65
CA ALA A 122 6.42 19.72 -11.30
C ALA A 122 7.91 19.53 -10.96
N PHE A 123 8.50 18.38 -11.29
CA PHE A 123 9.90 18.09 -11.00
C PHE A 123 10.90 18.90 -11.81
N ARG A 124 10.53 19.40 -13.00
CA ARG A 124 11.35 20.35 -13.78
C ARG A 124 11.61 21.69 -13.07
N GLN A 125 10.89 21.99 -11.99
CA GLN A 125 11.18 23.15 -11.15
C GLN A 125 12.44 22.94 -10.30
N ILE A 126 12.87 21.70 -10.10
CA ILE A 126 14.14 21.35 -9.46
C ILE A 126 15.24 21.46 -10.53
N PRO A 127 16.30 22.26 -10.31
CA PRO A 127 17.39 22.37 -11.26
C PRO A 127 18.03 21.01 -11.57
N ASN A 128 18.49 20.82 -12.81
CA ASN A 128 19.28 19.64 -13.15
C ASN A 128 20.58 19.62 -12.34
N GLY A 129 20.97 18.44 -11.88
CA GLY A 129 22.21 18.27 -11.13
C GLY A 129 22.18 17.10 -10.16
N GLU A 130 23.25 17.03 -9.39
CA GLU A 130 23.46 16.03 -8.34
C GLU A 130 23.28 16.70 -6.98
N TYR A 131 22.53 16.04 -6.11
CA TYR A 131 22.24 16.47 -4.76
C TYR A 131 22.66 15.37 -3.80
N ASP A 132 23.37 15.73 -2.75
CA ASP A 132 23.79 14.81 -1.69
C ASP A 132 23.28 15.34 -0.36
N PHE A 133 22.54 14.51 0.37
CA PHE A 133 21.94 14.87 1.64
C PHE A 133 21.99 13.70 2.60
N TRP A 134 22.16 14.01 3.89
CA TRP A 134 22.02 13.04 4.96
C TRP A 134 21.32 13.67 6.16
N ASP A 135 20.57 12.83 6.87
CA ASP A 135 19.94 13.16 8.14
C ASP A 135 20.04 11.97 9.10
N TYR A 136 19.63 12.17 10.34
CA TYR A 136 19.73 11.18 11.41
C TYR A 136 18.36 10.90 12.02
N LEU A 137 18.06 9.62 12.23
CA LEU A 137 17.08 9.21 13.22
C LEU A 137 17.75 9.17 14.60
N ASP A 138 16.99 9.43 15.65
CA ASP A 138 17.49 9.47 17.04
C ASP A 138 18.21 8.17 17.43
N ASP A 139 17.62 7.00 17.12
CA ASP A 139 18.21 5.68 17.28
C ASP A 139 17.45 4.58 16.49
N ASP A 140 17.89 3.32 16.61
CA ASP A 140 17.24 2.13 16.05
C ASP A 140 16.34 1.38 17.05
N SER A 141 16.02 2.00 18.19
CA SER A 141 15.27 1.42 19.31
C SER A 141 15.95 0.26 20.05
N PHE A 142 17.17 -0.12 19.68
CA PHE A 142 17.98 -1.14 20.35
C PHE A 142 19.27 -0.56 20.94
N THR A 143 19.85 0.40 20.26
CA THR A 143 21.02 1.18 20.65
C THR A 143 20.61 2.62 20.96
N GLN A 144 21.51 3.42 21.54
CA GLN A 144 21.34 4.89 21.65
C GLN A 144 22.20 5.60 20.60
N ILE A 145 22.43 4.95 19.46
CA ILE A 145 23.30 5.43 18.40
C ILE A 145 22.40 5.98 17.28
N PRO A 146 22.54 7.27 16.92
CA PRO A 146 21.77 7.84 15.81
C PRO A 146 22.00 7.07 14.50
N VAL A 147 20.91 6.79 13.80
CA VAL A 147 20.95 6.08 12.52
C VAL A 147 20.99 7.11 11.40
N ARG A 148 22.12 7.16 10.68
CA ARG A 148 22.27 8.05 9.53
C ARG A 148 21.57 7.49 8.30
N ILE A 149 20.71 8.29 7.68
CA ILE A 149 20.13 8.03 6.36
C ILE A 149 20.76 9.01 5.39
N ARG A 150 21.44 8.49 4.36
CA ARG A 150 21.97 9.29 3.25
C ARG A 150 21.16 9.00 1.99
N LEU A 151 20.89 10.04 1.22
CA LEU A 151 20.21 9.99 -0.06
C LEU A 151 21.03 10.80 -1.06
N ARG A 152 21.46 10.14 -2.13
CA ARG A 152 21.92 10.83 -3.33
C ARG A 152 20.77 10.93 -4.30
N MET A 153 20.54 12.14 -4.81
CA MET A 153 19.50 12.40 -5.80
C MET A 153 20.13 13.00 -7.05
N SER A 154 19.83 12.41 -8.21
CA SER A 154 20.17 13.01 -9.50
C SER A 154 18.90 13.46 -10.23
N VAL A 155 18.98 14.65 -10.83
CA VAL A 155 17.87 15.28 -11.54
C VAL A 155 18.29 15.60 -12.97
N ASP A 156 17.53 15.07 -13.92
CA ASP A 156 17.68 15.37 -15.35
C ASP A 156 16.30 15.55 -16.01
N ASP A 157 15.95 16.79 -16.35
CA ASP A 157 14.72 17.13 -17.06
C ASP A 157 13.44 16.58 -16.38
N GLY A 158 13.38 16.71 -15.06
CA GLY A 158 12.28 16.23 -14.22
C GLY A 158 12.24 14.71 -14.01
N LEU A 159 13.24 13.97 -14.49
CA LEU A 159 13.52 12.61 -14.02
C LEU A 159 14.36 12.70 -12.74
N ILE A 160 13.91 12.01 -11.71
CA ILE A 160 14.57 11.96 -10.41
C ILE A 160 14.98 10.51 -10.14
N HIS A 161 16.27 10.29 -9.90
CA HIS A 161 16.79 9.03 -9.39
C HIS A 161 17.20 9.22 -7.93
N LEU A 162 16.73 8.32 -7.06
CA LEU A 162 17.00 8.32 -5.63
C LEU A 162 17.84 7.09 -5.30
N ASP A 163 19.06 7.32 -4.83
CA ASP A 163 20.04 6.30 -4.50
C ASP A 163 20.32 6.28 -2.99
N TYR A 164 20.15 5.10 -2.39
CA TYR A 164 20.35 4.81 -0.98
C TYR A 164 21.51 3.82 -0.73
N GLU A 165 22.31 3.46 -1.74
CA GLU A 165 23.35 2.42 -1.63
C GLU A 165 24.51 2.81 -0.69
N GLU A 166 24.87 4.10 -0.61
CA GLU A 166 25.94 4.59 0.29
C GLU A 166 25.45 4.84 1.73
N GLN A 167 24.51 4.04 2.23
CA GLN A 167 24.25 3.93 3.66
C GLN A 167 25.43 3.21 4.31
N MET A 168 26.28 3.95 5.02
CA MET A 168 27.35 3.35 5.82
C MET A 168 26.76 2.29 6.74
N HIS A 169 27.30 1.08 6.62
CA HIS A 169 26.91 -0.15 7.30
C HIS A 169 26.50 0.05 8.77
N ARG A 170 25.42 -0.64 9.16
CA ARG A 170 25.19 -1.03 10.56
C ARG A 170 26.44 -1.76 11.08
N PRO A 171 26.93 -1.49 12.30
CA PRO A 171 27.86 -2.39 12.97
C PRO A 171 27.24 -3.79 13.15
#